data_AF-A0AAV3W104-F1
#
_entry.id   AF-A0AAV3W104-F1
#
_cell.length_a   1.000
_cell.length_b   1.000
_cell.length_c   1.000
_cell.angle_alpha   90.00
_cell.angle_beta   90.00
_cell.angle_gamma   90.00
#
_symmetry.space_group_name_H-M   'P 1'
#
loop_
_entity.id
_entity.type
_entity.pdbx_description
1 polymer ?
#
loop_
_entity_poly.entity_id
_entity_poly.type
_entity_poly.pdbx_seq_one_letter_code
_entity_poly.pdbx_strand_id
1 'polypeptide(L)'
;MIISSNIKSENDHYKIFEAVKIAFAKLNSDIKSTKGRPRKYSDEQIVACILYGVKSSIFSLRELEYRIKQDYVFQSIIQLNQVPDYSTFSLRTKILEKHIYYGIYAMLVELINPETRLCAIDGTVL
;
A
#
# COMPACT_ATOMS: atom_id res chain seq x y z
N MET A 1 -9.39 3.66 20.85
CA MET A 1 -8.87 2.56 21.69
C MET A 1 -7.36 2.73 21.80
N ILE A 2 -6.80 2.85 23.01
CA ILE A 2 -5.35 2.97 23.20
C ILE A 2 -4.77 1.56 23.28
N ILE A 3 -4.06 1.13 22.24
CA ILE A 3 -3.43 -0.20 22.17
C ILE A 3 -2.01 -0.05 22.71
N SER A 4 -1.61 -0.93 23.62
CA SER A 4 -0.25 -0.95 24.17
C SER A 4 0.79 -1.21 23.07
N SER A 5 1.97 -0.59 23.19
CA SER A 5 3.06 -0.68 22.21
C SER A 5 3.56 -2.11 22.00
N ASN A 6 3.56 -2.95 23.03
CA ASN A 6 3.99 -4.35 22.95
C ASN A 6 3.05 -5.21 22.09
N ILE A 7 1.73 -4.96 22.13
CA ILE A 7 0.76 -5.67 21.27
C ILE A 7 0.97 -5.30 19.80
N LYS A 8 1.42 -4.06 19.53
CA LYS A 8 1.70 -3.63 18.15
C LYS A 8 2.89 -4.38 17.57
N SER A 9 4.02 -4.47 18.27
CA SER A 9 5.24 -5.11 17.72
C SER A 9 5.10 -6.62 17.49
N GLU A 10 4.23 -7.31 18.23
CA GLU A 10 3.96 -8.74 18.02
C GLU A 10 2.94 -9.00 16.90
N ASN A 11 2.06 -8.04 16.62
CA ASN A 11 1.00 -8.19 15.62
C ASN A 11 1.55 -8.18 14.18
N ASP A 12 1.27 -9.25 13.44
CA ASP A 12 1.71 -9.40 12.05
C ASP A 12 1.23 -8.26 11.14
N HIS A 13 0.02 -7.72 11.34
CA HIS A 13 -0.48 -6.62 10.53
C HIS A 13 0.29 -5.32 10.78
N TYR A 14 0.79 -5.10 12.00
CA TYR A 14 1.65 -3.96 12.30
C TYR A 14 3.00 -4.10 11.58
N LYS A 15 3.62 -5.29 11.63
CA LYS A 15 4.88 -5.58 10.92
C LYS A 15 4.71 -5.37 9.40
N ILE A 16 3.61 -5.87 8.84
CA ILE A 16 3.28 -5.68 7.42
C ILE A 16 3.10 -4.19 7.11
N PHE A 17 2.39 -3.44 7.96
CA PHE A 17 2.17 -2.02 7.72
C PHE A 17 3.47 -1.20 7.79
N GLU A 18 4.36 -1.47 8.74
CA GLU A 18 5.67 -0.83 8.79
C GLU A 18 6.52 -1.18 7.57
N ALA A 19 6.47 -2.42 7.07
CA ALA A 19 7.14 -2.79 5.83
C ALA A 19 6.57 -2.03 4.61
N VAL A 20 5.25 -1.85 4.54
CA VAL A 20 4.61 -1.01 3.51
C VAL A 20 5.10 0.42 3.58
N LYS A 21 5.16 1.03 4.78
CA LYS A 21 5.68 2.39 4.96
C LYS A 21 7.13 2.53 4.50
N ILE A 22 7.99 1.57 4.85
CA ILE A 22 9.39 1.56 4.42
C ILE A 22 9.48 1.48 2.88
N ALA A 23 8.67 0.61 2.26
CA ALA A 23 8.63 0.48 0.81
C ALA A 23 8.14 1.77 0.14
N PHE A 24 7.07 2.38 0.64
CA PHE A 24 6.55 3.65 0.12
C PHE A 24 7.51 4.80 0.34
N ALA A 25 8.24 4.86 1.46
CA ALA A 25 9.28 5.86 1.68
C ALA A 25 10.41 5.77 0.65
N LYS A 26 10.79 4.55 0.25
CA LYS A 26 11.78 4.32 -0.82
C LYS A 26 11.23 4.68 -2.21
N LEU A 27 9.95 4.38 -2.48
CA LEU A 27 9.31 4.66 -3.76
C LEU A 27 8.95 6.14 -3.95
N ASN A 28 8.61 6.84 -2.87
CA ASN A 28 8.07 8.21 -2.90
C ASN A 28 9.13 9.29 -2.70
N SER A 29 10.43 8.98 -2.74
CA SER A 29 11.50 9.99 -2.61
C SER A 29 11.40 11.11 -3.67
N ASP A 30 10.64 10.91 -4.76
CA ASP A 30 10.52 11.86 -5.88
C ASP A 30 9.09 12.37 -6.18
N ILE A 31 8.06 12.03 -5.39
CA ILE A 31 6.68 12.45 -5.73
C ILE A 31 6.42 13.90 -5.29
N LYS A 32 6.47 14.82 -6.25
CA LYS A 32 6.02 16.23 -6.10
C LYS A 32 4.56 16.27 -5.66
N SER A 33 4.28 17.08 -4.64
CA SER A 33 2.93 17.30 -4.12
C SER A 33 1.99 17.81 -5.22
N THR A 34 0.97 17.01 -5.58
CA THR A 34 -0.07 17.45 -6.50
C THR A 34 -1.00 18.44 -5.79
N LYS A 35 -1.16 19.65 -6.35
CA LYS A 35 -2.14 20.65 -5.89
C LYS A 35 -3.56 20.04 -5.88
N GLY A 36 -4.23 20.05 -4.73
CA GLY A 36 -5.61 19.58 -4.60
C GLY A 36 -6.02 19.31 -3.16
N ARG A 37 -7.27 18.86 -2.97
CA ARG A 37 -7.78 18.45 -1.66
C ARG A 37 -6.94 17.26 -1.15
N PRO A 38 -6.54 17.27 0.14
CA PRO A 38 -5.89 16.13 0.75
C PRO A 38 -6.75 14.87 0.56
N ARG A 39 -6.10 13.78 0.12
CA ARG A 39 -6.78 12.50 -0.06
C ARG A 39 -7.30 12.02 1.30
N LYS A 40 -8.53 11.50 1.33
CA LYS A 40 -9.15 10.94 2.56
C LYS A 40 -8.37 9.73 3.10
N TYR A 41 -7.75 8.96 2.20
CA TYR A 41 -6.93 7.80 2.52
C TYR A 41 -5.58 7.91 1.80
N SER A 42 -4.51 7.61 2.51
CA SER A 42 -3.18 7.47 1.92
C SER A 42 -3.08 6.19 1.08
N ASP A 43 -2.14 6.15 0.15
CA ASP A 43 -1.89 4.97 -0.68
C ASP A 43 -1.38 3.80 0.18
N GLU A 44 -0.55 4.08 1.19
CA GLU A 44 -0.09 3.12 2.20
C GLU A 44 -1.26 2.45 2.93
N GLN A 45 -2.25 3.22 3.37
CA GLN A 45 -3.44 2.70 4.05
C GLN A 45 -4.27 1.77 3.15
N ILE A 46 -4.44 2.13 1.87
CA ILE A 46 -5.16 1.28 0.93
C ILE A 46 -4.41 -0.03 0.70
N VAL A 47 -3.10 0.02 0.49
CA VAL A 47 -2.27 -1.19 0.31
C VAL A 47 -2.32 -2.09 1.55
N ALA A 48 -2.24 -1.50 2.74
CA ALA A 48 -2.34 -2.26 3.98
C ALA A 48 -3.68 -3.01 4.09
N CYS A 49 -4.79 -2.38 3.70
CA CYS A 49 -6.10 -3.04 3.65
C CYS A 49 -6.12 -4.20 2.65
N ILE A 50 -5.52 -4.05 1.46
CA ILE A 50 -5.46 -5.14 0.48
C ILE A 50 -4.61 -6.30 1.00
N LEU A 51 -3.48 -6.03 1.64
CA LEU A 51 -2.64 -7.06 2.26
C LEU A 51 -3.33 -7.76 3.43
N TYR A 52 -4.15 -7.04 4.20
CA TYR A 52 -5.04 -7.67 5.19
C TYR A 52 -5.95 -8.70 4.53
N GLY A 53 -6.56 -8.34 3.40
CA GLY A 53 -7.40 -9.24 2.60
C GLY A 53 -6.62 -10.48 2.14
N VAL A 54 -5.44 -10.30 1.56
CA VAL A 54 -4.57 -11.41 1.12
C VAL A 54 -4.22 -12.35 2.27
N LYS A 55 -3.74 -11.81 3.41
CA LYS A 55 -3.39 -12.62 4.59
C LYS A 55 -4.59 -13.38 5.14
N SER A 56 -5.79 -12.80 5.03
CA SER A 56 -7.03 -13.38 5.53
C SER A 56 -7.76 -14.23 4.48
N SER A 57 -7.17 -14.43 3.29
CA SER A 57 -7.79 -15.12 2.15
C SER A 57 -9.17 -14.55 1.75
N ILE A 58 -9.32 -13.23 1.82
CA ILE A 58 -10.52 -12.50 1.42
C ILE A 58 -10.34 -12.00 -0.02
N PHE A 59 -11.20 -12.46 -0.91
CA PHE A 59 -11.15 -12.11 -2.34
C PHE A 59 -12.25 -11.13 -2.78
N SER A 60 -13.17 -10.77 -1.88
CA SER A 60 -14.25 -9.81 -2.13
C SER A 60 -13.98 -8.49 -1.44
N LEU A 61 -14.01 -7.38 -2.19
CA LEU A 61 -13.84 -6.05 -1.61
C LEU A 61 -14.96 -5.67 -0.62
N ARG A 62 -16.17 -6.21 -0.81
CA ARG A 62 -17.28 -6.00 0.15
C ARG A 62 -17.03 -6.76 1.45
N GLU A 63 -16.52 -7.99 1.34
CA GLU A 63 -16.15 -8.77 2.52
C GLU A 63 -14.96 -8.12 3.24
N LEU A 64 -13.99 -7.60 2.49
CA LEU A 64 -12.85 -6.88 3.03
C LEU A 64 -13.30 -5.66 3.84
N GLU A 65 -14.17 -4.83 3.26
CA GLU A 65 -14.78 -3.69 3.95
C GLU A 65 -15.47 -4.13 5.25
N TYR A 66 -16.28 -5.18 5.20
CA TYR A 66 -17.00 -5.69 6.36
C TYR A 66 -16.05 -6.18 7.47
N ARG A 67 -15.04 -6.97 7.11
CA ARG A 67 -14.06 -7.54 8.06
C ARG A 67 -13.23 -6.45 8.72
N ILE A 68 -12.73 -5.48 7.94
CA ILE A 68 -11.96 -4.36 8.49
C ILE A 68 -12.82 -3.52 9.44
N LYS A 69 -14.11 -3.28 9.12
CA LYS A 69 -15.03 -2.57 10.03
C LYS A 69 -15.16 -3.23 11.40
N GLN A 70 -15.03 -4.55 11.47
CA GLN A 70 -15.07 -5.31 12.73
C GLN A 70 -13.72 -5.31 13.46
N ASP A 71 -12.62 -5.14 12.75
CA ASP A 71 -11.26 -5.18 13.30
C ASP A 71 -10.76 -3.79 13.72
N TYR A 72 -11.17 -3.36 14.92
CA TYR A 72 -10.76 -2.07 15.48
C TYR A 72 -9.27 -1.97 15.80
N VAL A 73 -8.61 -3.13 16.04
CA VAL A 73 -7.17 -3.21 16.30
C VAL A 73 -6.42 -2.84 15.02
N PHE A 74 -6.76 -3.50 13.91
CA PHE A 74 -6.19 -3.22 12.61
C PHE A 74 -6.44 -1.77 12.17
N GLN A 75 -7.69 -1.27 12.30
CA GLN A 75 -8.03 0.12 11.99
C GLN A 75 -7.13 1.11 12.77
N SER A 76 -6.89 0.84 14.06
CA SER A 76 -6.03 1.68 14.91
C SER A 76 -4.55 1.58 14.53
N ILE A 77 -4.07 0.40 14.09
CA ILE A 77 -2.70 0.20 13.61
C ILE A 77 -2.42 1.09 12.39
N ILE A 78 -3.32 1.10 11.41
CA ILE A 78 -3.14 1.84 10.16
C ILE A 78 -3.76 3.25 10.19
N GLN A 79 -4.20 3.70 11.37
CA GLN A 79 -4.77 5.03 11.61
C GLN A 79 -5.97 5.36 10.69
N LEU A 80 -6.84 4.38 10.47
CA LEU A 80 -8.09 4.56 9.73
C LEU A 80 -9.18 5.11 10.64
N ASN A 81 -9.61 6.35 10.38
CA ASN A 81 -10.78 6.95 11.05
C ASN A 81 -12.10 6.40 10.51
N GLN A 82 -12.14 6.03 9.23
CA GLN A 82 -13.28 5.43 8.56
C GLN A 82 -12.76 4.37 7.59
N VAL A 83 -13.46 3.24 7.49
CA VAL A 83 -13.07 2.18 6.55
C VAL A 83 -13.43 2.63 5.12
N PRO A 84 -12.52 2.48 4.14
CA PRO A 84 -12.87 2.71 2.74
C PRO A 84 -14.03 1.81 2.32
N ASP A 85 -14.99 2.38 1.60
CA ASP A 85 -16.08 1.59 1.04
C ASP A 85 -15.61 0.82 -0.21
N TYR A 86 -16.44 -0.12 -0.66
CA TYR A 86 -16.20 -0.88 -1.89
C TYR A 86 -15.77 0.01 -3.07
N SER A 87 -16.46 1.14 -3.27
CA SER A 87 -16.20 2.02 -4.41
C SER A 87 -14.80 2.64 -4.33
N THR A 88 -14.40 3.10 -3.14
CA THR A 88 -13.07 3.63 -2.89
C THR A 88 -12.00 2.54 -3.09
N PHE A 89 -12.20 1.35 -2.53
CA PHE A 89 -11.25 0.25 -2.73
C PHE A 89 -11.08 -0.07 -4.21
N SER A 90 -12.18 -0.26 -4.95
CA SER A 90 -12.13 -0.59 -6.38
C SER A 90 -11.36 0.44 -7.19
N LEU A 91 -11.60 1.74 -6.94
CA LEU A 91 -10.93 2.81 -7.68
C LEU A 91 -9.45 2.91 -7.30
N ARG A 92 -9.16 2.92 -5.99
CA ARG A 92 -7.80 3.15 -5.49
C ARG A 92 -6.88 1.98 -5.78
N THR A 93 -7.35 0.74 -5.61
CA THR A 93 -6.56 -0.44 -5.92
C THR A 93 -6.19 -0.48 -7.40
N LYS A 94 -7.11 -0.10 -8.32
CA LYS A 94 -6.81 -0.02 -9.76
C LYS A 94 -5.75 1.03 -10.09
N ILE A 95 -5.83 2.20 -9.47
CA ILE A 95 -4.82 3.26 -9.65
C ILE A 95 -3.47 2.79 -9.11
N LEU A 96 -3.49 2.17 -7.93
CA LEU A 96 -2.30 1.71 -7.24
C LEU A 96 -1.63 0.54 -7.96
N GLU A 97 -2.39 -0.44 -8.44
CA GLU A 97 -1.91 -1.52 -9.30
C GLU A 97 -1.04 -0.94 -10.43
N LYS A 98 -1.54 0.06 -11.16
CA LYS A 98 -0.77 0.67 -12.26
C LYS A 98 0.56 1.31 -11.83
N HIS A 99 0.67 1.85 -10.61
CA HIS A 99 1.87 2.56 -10.14
C HIS A 99 2.80 1.67 -9.30
N ILE A 100 2.22 0.87 -8.40
CA ILE A 100 2.91 -0.02 -7.48
C ILE A 100 3.54 -1.19 -8.22
N TYR A 101 2.90 -1.79 -9.23
CA TYR A 101 3.55 -2.89 -9.96
C TYR A 101 4.84 -2.43 -10.64
N TYR A 102 4.87 -1.21 -11.17
CA TYR A 102 6.10 -0.64 -11.72
C TYR A 102 7.15 -0.35 -10.64
N GLY A 103 6.72 0.16 -9.48
CA GLY A 103 7.61 0.37 -8.33
C GLY A 103 8.18 -0.93 -7.75
N ILE A 104 7.36 -1.97 -7.59
CA ILE A 104 7.77 -3.31 -7.16
C ILE A 104 8.70 -3.93 -8.19
N TYR A 105 8.38 -3.82 -9.48
CA TYR A 105 9.26 -4.27 -10.55
C TYR A 105 10.64 -3.59 -10.47
N ALA A 106 10.68 -2.26 -10.32
CA ALA A 106 11.94 -1.52 -10.17
C ALA A 106 12.73 -1.97 -8.93
N MET A 107 12.07 -2.14 -7.79
CA MET A 107 12.71 -2.65 -6.57
C MET A 107 13.25 -4.08 -6.74
N LEU A 108 12.51 -4.97 -7.40
CA LEU A 108 12.96 -6.33 -7.68
C LEU A 108 14.15 -6.36 -8.65
N VAL A 109 14.15 -5.50 -9.68
CA VAL A 109 15.28 -5.35 -10.60
C VAL A 109 16.53 -4.88 -9.85
N GLU A 110 16.40 -3.87 -8.98
CA GLU A 110 17.50 -3.40 -8.12
C GLU A 110 18.01 -4.48 -7.16
N LEU A 111 17.11 -5.31 -6.62
CA LEU A 111 17.46 -6.29 -5.59
C LEU A 111 18.07 -7.58 -6.17
N ILE A 112 17.71 -7.96 -7.40
CA ILE A 112 18.21 -9.18 -8.06
C ILE A 112 19.55 -8.92 -8.74
N ASN A 113 19.63 -7.93 -9.65
CA ASN A 113 20.88 -7.50 -10.25
C ASN A 113 20.68 -6.14 -10.96
N PRO A 114 21.17 -5.03 -10.38
CA PRO A 114 20.99 -3.68 -10.92
C PRO A 114 21.72 -3.45 -12.25
N GLU A 115 22.67 -4.31 -12.64
CA GLU A 115 23.33 -4.25 -13.96
C GLU A 115 22.44 -4.82 -15.09
N THR A 116 21.35 -5.52 -14.74
CA THR A 116 20.35 -6.05 -15.70
C THR A 116 19.36 -4.97 -16.16
N ARG A 117 19.75 -3.70 -16.16
CA ARG A 117 18.94 -2.66 -16.79
C ARG A 117 18.80 -2.99 -18.27
N LEU A 118 17.58 -2.96 -18.77
CA LEU A 118 17.24 -3.12 -20.18
C LEU A 118 17.72 -1.88 -20.95
N CYS A 119 19.03 -1.72 -21.09
CA CYS A 119 19.63 -0.77 -22.00
C CYS A 119 19.45 -1.29 -23.42
N ALA A 120 18.32 -0.94 -24.02
CA ALA A 120 18.17 -0.80 -25.46
C ALA A 120 16.92 0.05 -25.76
N ILE A 121 16.96 1.34 -25.43
CA ILE A 121 16.26 2.31 -26.27
C ILE A 121 17.37 3.14 -26.89
N ASP A 122 17.81 2.71 -28.06
CA ASP A 122 18.51 3.58 -29.00
C ASP A 122 17.49 4.65 -29.44
N GLY A 123 17.36 5.66 -28.59
CA GLY A 123 16.48 6.79 -28.84
C GLY A 123 17.15 7.65 -29.91
N THR A 124 16.86 7.38 -31.18
CA THR A 124 17.07 8.39 -32.22
C THR A 124 16.24 9.61 -31.87
N VAL A 125 16.92 10.74 -31.73
CA VAL A 125 16.33 12.07 -31.52
C VAL A 125 15.30 12.32 -32.64
N LEU A 126 14.04 12.59 -32.26
CA LEU A 126 13.02 13.20 -33.12
C LEU A 126 12.81 14.64 -32.67
#